data_AF-C6M4E1-F1
#
_entry.id   AF-C6M4E1-F1
#
_cell.length_a   1.000
_cell.length_b   1.000
_cell.length_c   1.000
_cell.angle_alpha   90.00
_cell.angle_beta   90.00
_cell.angle_gamma   90.00
#
_symmetry.space_group_name_H-M   'P 1'
#
loop_
_entity.id
_entity.type
_entity.pdbx_description
1 polymer ?
#
loop_
_entity_poly.entity_id
_entity_poly.type
_entity_poly.pdbx_seq_one_letter_code
_entity_poly.pdbx_strand_id
1 'polypeptide(L)'
;MRNRTTYFAVLQSENEVDIGSPYGSVGLDLAFSINDQNERFPVVMFTLSDGQFDVCHPEGCKVNYKLDDDMIMTIDGMQTSSTNIVGCSERLMEAHGGIGGCMLQNLALYQPIINGAKKLIVEIDIFGYGNAQFKFDVSGLQPWKKWDGLAVPMTY
;
A
#
# COMPACT_ATOMS: atom_id res chain seq x y z
N MET A 1 -7.45 18.53 12.63
CA MET A 1 -6.14 19.23 12.63
C MET A 1 -6.13 20.16 11.41
N ARG A 2 -6.24 21.47 11.60
CA ARG A 2 -6.44 22.45 10.51
C ARG A 2 -5.21 22.56 9.60
N ASN A 3 -5.45 22.81 8.31
CA ASN A 3 -4.45 23.10 7.26
C ASN A 3 -3.46 21.96 6.96
N ARG A 4 -3.97 20.74 6.75
CA ARG A 4 -3.16 19.62 6.23
C ARG A 4 -3.57 19.30 4.81
N THR A 5 -2.60 19.28 3.91
CA THR A 5 -2.79 18.82 2.53
C THR A 5 -2.22 17.42 2.42
N THR A 6 -3.04 16.48 1.94
CA THR A 6 -2.56 15.13 1.64
C THR A 6 -2.69 14.91 0.14
N TYR A 7 -1.60 14.44 -0.45
CA TYR A 7 -1.54 14.10 -1.86
C TYR A 7 -1.68 12.59 -2.00
N PHE A 8 -2.47 12.14 -2.97
CA PHE A 8 -2.69 10.74 -3.23
C PHE A 8 -2.37 10.40 -4.68
N ALA A 9 -1.72 9.26 -4.88
CA ALA A 9 -1.72 8.56 -6.16
C ALA A 9 -2.33 7.18 -5.93
N VAL A 10 -3.36 6.84 -6.69
CA VAL A 10 -4.08 5.56 -6.60
C VAL A 10 -3.92 4.82 -7.91
N LEU A 11 -3.54 3.56 -7.82
CA LEU A 11 -3.43 2.61 -8.92
C LEU A 11 -4.38 1.46 -8.64
N GLN A 12 -5.11 1.02 -9.66
CA GLN A 12 -5.92 -0.19 -9.56
C GLN A 12 -5.15 -1.36 -10.15
N SER A 13 -5.36 -2.56 -9.63
CA SER A 13 -4.74 -3.77 -10.19
C SER A 13 -5.22 -4.03 -11.61
N GLU A 14 -4.33 -4.49 -12.49
CA GLU A 14 -4.63 -4.89 -13.87
C GLU A 14 -5.47 -6.18 -13.93
N ASN A 15 -5.50 -6.93 -12.84
CA ASN A 15 -6.26 -8.16 -12.70
C ASN A 15 -7.18 -8.13 -11.49
N GLU A 16 -8.21 -8.98 -11.57
CA GLU A 16 -9.03 -9.38 -10.45
C GLU A 16 -8.74 -10.87 -10.12
N VAL A 17 -9.08 -11.26 -8.91
CA VAL A 17 -8.96 -12.64 -8.40
C VAL A 17 -10.34 -13.10 -7.98
N ASP A 18 -10.82 -14.21 -8.54
CA ASP A 18 -12.07 -14.83 -8.10
C ASP A 18 -11.86 -15.56 -6.77
N ILE A 19 -12.42 -15.00 -5.71
CA ILE A 19 -12.38 -15.55 -4.35
C ILE A 19 -13.68 -16.29 -3.98
N GLY A 20 -14.59 -16.45 -4.94
CA GLY A 20 -15.84 -17.17 -4.76
C GLY A 20 -16.89 -16.44 -3.91
N SER A 21 -18.02 -17.11 -3.68
CA SER A 21 -19.11 -16.55 -2.87
C SER A 21 -18.67 -16.34 -1.41
N PRO A 22 -19.04 -15.22 -0.76
CA PRO A 22 -20.06 -14.24 -1.17
C PRO A 22 -19.55 -13.05 -2.02
N TYR A 23 -18.24 -12.92 -2.26
CA TYR A 23 -17.63 -11.69 -2.79
C TYR A 23 -17.35 -11.72 -4.31
N GLY A 24 -17.18 -12.91 -4.91
CA GLY A 24 -16.90 -13.07 -6.34
C GLY A 24 -15.46 -12.68 -6.70
N SER A 25 -15.29 -11.87 -7.76
CA SER A 25 -13.98 -11.37 -8.20
C SER A 25 -13.62 -10.06 -7.53
N VAL A 26 -12.38 -9.97 -7.02
CA VAL A 26 -11.87 -8.81 -6.29
C VAL A 26 -10.62 -8.25 -6.94
N GLY A 27 -10.51 -6.93 -6.96
CA GLY A 27 -9.30 -6.19 -7.30
C GLY A 27 -8.63 -5.63 -6.06
N LEU A 28 -7.44 -5.05 -6.27
CA LEU A 28 -6.69 -4.36 -5.23
C LEU A 28 -6.33 -2.96 -5.71
N ASP A 29 -6.70 -1.96 -4.91
CA ASP A 29 -6.21 -0.59 -5.08
C ASP A 29 -4.94 -0.39 -4.25
N LEU A 30 -3.94 0.22 -4.87
CA LEU A 30 -2.69 0.64 -4.26
C LEU A 30 -2.66 2.16 -4.21
N ALA A 31 -2.66 2.72 -3.01
CA ALA A 31 -2.56 4.16 -2.79
C ALA A 31 -1.23 4.53 -2.14
N PHE A 32 -0.61 5.59 -2.64
CA PHE A 32 0.51 6.27 -2.00
C PHE A 32 0.04 7.63 -1.49
N SER A 33 0.28 7.92 -0.21
CA SER A 33 -0.14 9.17 0.44
C SER A 33 1.03 9.91 1.07
N ILE A 34 1.04 11.25 0.94
CA ILE A 34 2.10 12.11 1.50
C ILE A 34 1.47 13.36 2.12
N ASN A 35 1.96 13.74 3.30
CA ASN A 35 1.52 14.91 4.05
C ASN A 35 2.50 16.08 3.87
N ASP A 36 1.97 17.28 3.61
CA ASP A 36 2.72 18.51 3.32
C ASP A 36 3.58 19.04 4.49
N GLN A 37 3.30 18.68 5.74
CA GLN A 37 3.90 19.37 6.88
C GLN A 37 5.25 18.85 7.39
N ASN A 38 5.67 17.59 7.15
CA ASN A 38 7.03 17.11 7.49
C ASN A 38 7.31 15.63 7.16
N GLU A 39 6.31 14.85 6.76
CA GLU A 39 6.50 13.43 6.40
C GLU A 39 6.80 13.33 4.91
N ARG A 40 8.04 13.66 4.55
CA ARG A 40 8.56 13.55 3.17
C ARG A 40 8.78 12.09 2.75
N PHE A 41 7.93 11.18 3.18
CA PHE A 41 7.95 9.80 2.73
C PHE A 41 6.52 9.34 2.44
N PRO A 42 6.35 8.41 1.50
CA PRO A 42 5.03 7.95 1.12
C PRO A 42 4.55 6.93 2.15
N VAL A 43 3.29 7.02 2.54
CA VAL A 43 2.60 5.92 3.23
C VAL A 43 1.84 5.13 2.17
N VAL A 44 2.10 3.83 2.12
CA VAL A 44 1.43 2.91 1.21
C VAL A 44 0.16 2.38 1.86
N MET A 45 -0.92 2.28 1.10
CA MET A 45 -2.18 1.69 1.52
C MET A 45 -2.66 0.72 0.44
N PHE A 46 -3.16 -0.43 0.88
CA PHE A 46 -3.75 -1.46 0.05
C PHE A 46 -5.23 -1.60 0.42
N THR A 47 -6.11 -1.53 -0.57
CA THR A 47 -7.55 -1.60 -0.39
C THR A 47 -8.16 -2.64 -1.31
N LEU A 48 -8.82 -3.66 -0.75
CA LEU A 48 -9.60 -4.60 -1.54
C LEU A 48 -10.88 -3.94 -2.05
N SER A 49 -11.25 -4.22 -3.31
CA SER A 49 -12.51 -3.73 -3.89
C SER A 49 -13.75 -4.38 -3.26
N ASP A 50 -13.62 -5.64 -2.80
CA ASP A 50 -14.60 -6.39 -2.02
C ASP A 50 -13.88 -7.51 -1.23
N GLY A 51 -14.59 -8.24 -0.37
CA GLY A 51 -14.00 -9.25 0.48
C GLY A 51 -13.36 -8.69 1.73
N GLN A 52 -12.47 -9.46 2.34
CA GLN A 52 -11.78 -9.08 3.58
C GLN A 52 -10.37 -9.67 3.57
N PHE A 53 -9.38 -8.89 4.00
CA PHE A 53 -8.06 -9.40 4.34
C PHE A 53 -8.17 -10.39 5.50
N ASP A 54 -7.34 -11.44 5.47
CA ASP A 54 -7.24 -12.34 6.62
C ASP A 54 -6.70 -11.59 7.85
N VAL A 55 -7.06 -12.09 9.04
CA VAL A 55 -6.80 -11.37 10.28
C VAL A 55 -5.31 -11.33 10.60
N CYS A 56 -4.76 -10.12 10.68
CA CYS A 56 -3.37 -9.89 10.99
C CYS A 56 -3.10 -10.08 12.50
N HIS A 57 -2.87 -11.32 12.92
CA HIS A 57 -2.55 -11.68 14.31
C HIS A 57 -1.18 -12.38 14.42
N PRO A 58 -0.48 -12.25 15.57
CA PRO A 58 -0.09 -11.01 16.24
C PRO A 58 1.11 -10.30 15.55
N GLU A 59 1.63 -10.86 14.44
CA GLU A 59 2.89 -10.39 13.83
C GLU A 59 2.73 -9.17 12.90
N GLY A 60 1.50 -8.70 12.67
CA GLY A 60 1.18 -7.70 11.64
C GLY A 60 0.84 -8.36 10.30
N CYS A 61 0.23 -7.60 9.40
CA CYS A 61 -0.06 -8.07 8.05
C CYS A 61 1.25 -8.18 7.27
N LYS A 62 1.42 -9.21 6.45
CA LYS A 62 2.55 -9.29 5.51
C LYS A 62 2.03 -9.08 4.12
N VAL A 63 2.54 -8.04 3.47
CA VAL A 63 2.31 -7.77 2.05
C VAL A 63 3.60 -8.09 1.33
N ASN A 64 3.61 -9.20 0.59
CA ASN A 64 4.76 -9.53 -0.24
C ASN A 64 4.65 -8.78 -1.56
N TYR A 65 5.77 -8.31 -2.08
CA TYR A 65 5.79 -7.62 -3.35
C TYR A 65 7.04 -7.93 -4.15
N LYS A 66 6.91 -7.81 -5.47
CA LYS A 66 8.00 -7.94 -6.43
C LYS A 66 7.89 -6.83 -7.46
N LEU A 67 8.99 -6.11 -7.66
CA LEU A 67 9.11 -5.10 -8.72
C LEU A 67 9.84 -5.71 -9.91
N ASP A 68 9.26 -5.55 -11.10
CA ASP A 68 9.77 -6.15 -12.34
C ASP A 68 10.21 -7.62 -12.16
N ASP A 69 11.49 -7.93 -12.35
CA ASP A 69 12.09 -9.26 -12.19
C ASP A 69 13.01 -9.37 -10.95
N ASP A 70 12.84 -8.48 -9.97
CA ASP A 70 13.66 -8.42 -8.76
C ASP A 70 13.27 -9.48 -7.70
N MET A 71 13.97 -9.48 -6.56
CA MET A 71 13.64 -10.33 -5.41
C MET A 71 12.30 -9.95 -4.77
N ILE A 72 11.65 -10.94 -4.15
CA ILE A 72 10.45 -10.73 -3.35
C ILE A 72 10.86 -10.02 -2.06
N MET A 73 10.16 -8.93 -1.76
CA MET A 73 10.30 -8.11 -0.58
C MET A 73 8.99 -8.13 0.20
N THR A 74 9.01 -7.68 1.46
CA THR A 74 7.83 -7.67 2.33
C THR A 74 7.65 -6.29 2.96
N ILE A 75 6.40 -5.84 3.00
CA ILE A 75 5.95 -4.74 3.83
C ILE A 75 5.17 -5.34 5.01
N ASP A 76 5.55 -4.96 6.23
CA ASP A 76 4.75 -5.20 7.40
C ASP A 76 3.68 -4.11 7.50
N GLY A 77 2.43 -4.54 7.56
CA GLY A 77 1.26 -3.67 7.57
C GLY A 77 0.42 -3.78 8.82
N MET A 78 -0.43 -2.78 9.01
CA MET A 78 -1.50 -2.75 10.00
C MET A 78 -2.83 -2.75 9.27
N GLN A 79 -3.69 -3.69 9.65
CA GLN A 79 -5.06 -3.73 9.16
C GLN A 79 -5.86 -2.62 9.85
N THR A 80 -6.40 -1.68 9.08
CA THR A 80 -7.19 -0.54 9.59
C THR A 80 -8.69 -0.76 9.42
N SER A 81 -9.09 -1.67 8.54
CA SER A 81 -10.44 -2.24 8.42
C SER A 81 -10.35 -3.62 7.78
N SER A 82 -11.47 -4.32 7.65
CA SER A 82 -11.52 -5.61 6.95
C SER A 82 -10.96 -5.55 5.52
N THR A 83 -11.05 -4.40 4.85
CA THR A 83 -10.62 -4.20 3.45
C THR A 83 -9.38 -3.34 3.29
N ASN A 84 -8.76 -2.85 4.38
CA ASN A 84 -7.66 -1.90 4.30
C ASN A 84 -6.44 -2.34 5.12
N ILE A 85 -5.27 -2.30 4.48
CA ILE A 85 -3.96 -2.45 5.11
C ILE A 85 -3.13 -1.20 4.81
N VAL A 86 -2.53 -0.62 5.85
CA VAL A 86 -1.54 0.44 5.72
C VAL A 86 -0.15 -0.15 5.91
N GLY A 87 0.82 0.24 5.07
CA GLY A 87 2.22 -0.19 5.12
C GLY A 87 2.98 0.38 6.33
N CYS A 88 2.49 0.07 7.52
CA CYS A 88 3.10 0.42 8.79
C CYS A 88 2.47 -0.47 9.86
N SER A 89 3.28 -1.14 10.68
CA SER A 89 2.80 -1.94 11.80
C SER A 89 3.21 -1.32 13.14
N GLU A 90 2.42 -1.55 14.20
CA GLU A 90 2.75 -1.09 15.56
C GLU A 90 4.15 -1.59 15.99
N ARG A 91 4.50 -2.83 15.64
CA ARG A 91 5.83 -3.41 15.91
C ARG A 91 6.96 -2.60 15.27
N LEU A 92 6.82 -2.18 14.02
CA LEU A 92 7.83 -1.34 13.35
C LEU A 92 7.87 0.06 13.94
N MET A 93 6.73 0.60 14.37
CA MET A 93 6.68 1.85 15.10
C MET A 93 7.42 1.73 16.43
N GLU A 94 7.16 0.71 17.24
CA GLU A 94 7.83 0.47 18.52
C GLU A 94 9.34 0.25 18.36
N ALA A 95 9.75 -0.63 17.44
CA ALA A 95 11.14 -0.99 17.21
C ALA A 95 12.02 0.19 16.77
N HIS A 96 11.41 1.24 16.19
CA HIS A 96 12.13 2.39 15.61
C HIS A 96 11.66 3.75 16.15
N GLY A 97 11.04 3.78 17.33
CA GLY A 97 10.66 5.04 17.98
C GLY A 97 9.61 5.86 17.22
N GLY A 98 8.75 5.19 16.45
CA GLY A 98 7.50 5.71 15.90
C GLY A 98 7.45 5.82 14.37
N ILE A 99 8.57 6.02 13.66
CA ILE A 99 8.51 6.41 12.23
C ILE A 99 9.59 5.69 11.36
N GLY A 100 10.68 5.18 11.93
CA GLY A 100 11.80 4.65 11.14
C GLY A 100 11.49 3.39 10.31
N GLY A 101 10.80 2.40 10.89
CA GLY A 101 10.52 1.13 10.23
C GLY A 101 9.54 1.27 9.06
N CYS A 102 8.42 1.97 9.29
CA CYS A 102 7.40 2.22 8.28
C CYS A 102 7.95 3.07 7.12
N MET A 103 8.78 4.07 7.42
CA MET A 103 9.43 4.89 6.39
C MET A 103 10.34 4.03 5.49
N LEU A 104 11.16 3.16 6.07
CA LEU A 104 12.12 2.35 5.30
C LEU A 104 11.42 1.43 4.30
N GLN A 105 10.40 0.69 4.73
CA GLN A 105 9.70 -0.26 3.87
C GLN A 105 8.88 0.43 2.78
N ASN A 106 8.15 1.51 3.12
CA ASN A 106 7.40 2.24 2.11
C ASN A 106 8.31 2.93 1.08
N LEU A 107 9.45 3.46 1.51
CA LEU A 107 10.45 4.00 0.58
C LEU A 107 11.08 2.92 -0.29
N ALA A 108 11.29 1.70 0.24
CA ALA A 108 11.82 0.58 -0.51
C ALA A 108 10.87 0.12 -1.64
N LEU A 109 9.56 0.28 -1.48
CA LEU A 109 8.60 0.10 -2.57
C LEU A 109 8.56 1.31 -3.52
N TYR A 110 8.47 2.52 -2.97
CA TYR A 110 8.21 3.72 -3.78
C TYR A 110 9.41 4.18 -4.61
N GLN A 111 10.63 4.13 -4.06
CA GLN A 111 11.83 4.64 -4.73
C GLN A 111 12.13 3.93 -6.06
N PRO A 112 12.14 2.58 -6.13
CA PRO A 112 12.33 1.90 -7.41
C PRO A 112 11.29 2.27 -8.47
N ILE A 113 10.02 2.44 -8.06
CA ILE A 113 8.93 2.83 -8.97
C ILE A 113 9.25 4.17 -9.63
N ILE A 114 9.54 5.20 -8.84
CA ILE A 114 9.86 6.53 -9.40
C ILE A 114 11.22 6.59 -10.11
N ASN A 115 12.07 5.58 -9.91
CA ASN A 115 13.35 5.40 -10.59
C ASN A 115 13.23 4.52 -11.86
N GLY A 116 12.02 4.12 -12.24
CA GLY A 116 11.74 3.54 -13.55
C GLY A 116 11.27 2.09 -13.55
N ALA A 117 11.01 1.47 -12.39
CA ALA A 117 10.32 0.19 -12.37
C ALA A 117 8.93 0.32 -13.01
N LYS A 118 8.49 -0.71 -13.74
CA LYS A 118 7.26 -0.63 -14.55
C LYS A 118 6.17 -1.55 -14.09
N LYS A 119 6.54 -2.66 -13.46
CA LYS A 119 5.60 -3.67 -13.00
C LYS A 119 5.76 -3.87 -11.51
N LEU A 120 4.64 -4.03 -10.84
CA LEU A 120 4.58 -4.42 -9.44
C LEU A 120 3.62 -5.60 -9.32
N ILE A 121 4.06 -6.66 -8.67
CA ILE A 121 3.20 -7.76 -8.23
C ILE A 121 3.12 -7.69 -6.72
N VAL A 122 1.92 -7.73 -6.18
CA VAL A 122 1.62 -7.71 -4.75
C VAL A 122 0.89 -9.01 -4.41
N GLU A 123 1.30 -9.66 -3.33
CA GLU A 123 0.64 -10.85 -2.78
C GLU A 123 0.19 -10.57 -1.35
N ILE A 124 -1.10 -10.80 -1.08
CA ILE A 124 -1.73 -10.56 0.22
C ILE A 124 -2.69 -11.72 0.52
N ASP A 125 -2.83 -12.04 1.81
CA ASP A 125 -3.76 -13.05 2.29
C ASP A 125 -5.21 -12.51 2.39
N ILE A 126 -6.15 -13.24 1.80
CA ILE A 126 -7.58 -12.93 1.78
C ILE A 126 -8.33 -13.98 2.59
N PHE A 127 -9.19 -13.52 3.50
CA PHE A 127 -9.95 -14.36 4.41
C PHE A 127 -10.75 -15.43 3.65
N GLY A 128 -10.47 -16.70 3.94
CA GLY A 128 -11.15 -17.85 3.33
C GLY A 128 -10.66 -18.23 1.92
N TYR A 129 -9.75 -17.47 1.32
CA TYR A 129 -9.15 -17.77 0.01
C TYR A 129 -7.66 -18.15 0.13
N GLY A 130 -6.90 -17.44 0.96
CA GLY A 130 -5.45 -17.56 1.05
C GLY A 130 -4.73 -16.46 0.28
N ASN A 131 -3.49 -16.72 -0.13
CA ASN A 131 -2.66 -15.76 -0.86
C ASN A 131 -3.19 -15.46 -2.26
N ALA A 132 -3.50 -14.20 -2.53
CA ALA A 132 -3.93 -13.68 -3.82
C ALA A 132 -2.88 -12.72 -4.39
N GLN A 133 -2.67 -12.78 -5.71
CA GLN A 133 -1.70 -11.93 -6.41
C GLN A 133 -2.38 -10.89 -7.29
N PHE A 134 -1.93 -9.65 -7.15
CA PHE A 134 -2.40 -8.48 -7.89
C PHE A 134 -1.24 -7.84 -8.63
N LYS A 135 -1.47 -7.45 -9.88
CA LYS A 135 -0.49 -6.87 -10.79
C LYS A 135 -0.82 -5.41 -11.03
N PHE A 136 0.19 -4.57 -11.09
CA PHE A 136 0.05 -3.14 -11.31
C PHE A 136 1.04 -2.70 -12.39
N ASP A 137 0.56 -1.86 -13.31
CA ASP A 137 1.41 -0.99 -14.11
C ASP A 137 1.76 0.25 -13.28
N VAL A 138 3.04 0.39 -12.95
CA VAL A 138 3.56 1.50 -12.14
C VAL A 138 4.39 2.48 -12.99
N SER A 139 4.49 2.25 -14.30
CA SER A 139 5.36 3.02 -15.22
C SER A 139 4.98 4.50 -15.36
N GLY A 140 3.74 4.86 -15.02
CA GLY A 140 3.24 6.24 -15.06
C GLY A 140 3.42 7.03 -13.77
N LEU A 141 3.82 6.37 -12.66
CA LEU A 141 3.85 7.01 -11.35
C LEU A 141 4.94 8.08 -11.28
N GLN A 142 4.52 9.32 -11.03
CA GLN A 142 5.44 10.45 -10.95
C GLN A 142 6.06 10.58 -9.55
N PRO A 143 7.28 11.14 -9.43
CA PRO A 143 7.82 11.57 -8.15
C PRO A 143 6.85 12.52 -7.43
N TRP A 144 6.71 12.37 -6.12
CA TRP A 144 5.74 13.13 -5.32
C TRP A 144 5.88 14.64 -5.43
N LYS A 145 7.08 15.13 -5.75
CA LYS A 145 7.38 16.56 -5.96
C LYS A 145 6.61 17.14 -7.16
N LYS A 146 5.96 16.28 -7.95
CA LYS A 146 5.14 16.63 -9.11
C LYS A 146 3.65 16.39 -8.85
N TRP A 147 3.23 16.04 -7.63
CA TRP A 147 1.82 15.83 -7.30
C TRP A 147 1.09 17.14 -6.94
N ASP A 148 1.78 18.28 -7.06
CA ASP A 148 1.18 19.61 -6.93
C ASP A 148 -0.04 19.74 -7.86
N GLY A 149 -1.21 19.98 -7.26
CA GLY A 149 -2.51 20.03 -7.96
C GLY A 149 -3.37 18.75 -7.87
N LEU A 150 -2.83 17.65 -7.37
CA LEU A 150 -3.57 16.41 -7.01
C LEU A 150 -3.90 16.34 -5.50
N ALA A 151 -3.75 17.47 -4.82
CA ALA A 151 -4.01 17.63 -3.41
C ALA A 151 -5.49 17.43 -3.09
N VAL A 152 -5.78 16.57 -2.12
CA VAL A 152 -7.11 16.50 -1.50
C VAL A 152 -7.03 17.21 -0.14
N PRO A 153 -7.73 18.34 0.05
CA PRO A 153 -7.79 18.99 1.35
C PRO A 153 -8.60 18.11 2.30
N MET A 154 -7.95 17.60 3.36
CA MET A 154 -8.66 16.90 4.43
C MET A 154 -9.12 17.91 5.49
N THR A 155 -10.39 18.34 5.40
CA THR A 155 -11.06 19.09 6.48
C THR A 155 -11.64 18.11 7.50
N TYR A 156 -10.96 17.98 8.65
CA TYR A 156 -11.51 17.40 9.89
C TYR A 156 -11.84 18.51 10.88
#